data_AF-A0AA38K7F3-F1
#
_entry.id   AF-A0AA38K7F3-F1
#
_cell.length_a   1.000
_cell.length_b   1.000
_cell.length_c   1.000
_cell.angle_alpha   90.00
_cell.angle_beta   90.00
_cell.angle_gamma   90.00
#
_symmetry.space_group_name_H-M   'P 1'
#
loop_
_entity.id
_entity.type
_entity.pdbx_description
1 polymer ?
#
loop_
_entity_poly.entity_id
_entity_poly.type
_entity_poly.pdbx_seq_one_letter_code
_entity_poly.pdbx_strand_id
1 'polypeptide(L)'
;WFQDAFKFLNVDLGSPYNALVAQWITWERLNSWKNKPTGFKKFSHPQELTTWVNYGRYEKKPILIAPGNVEQFAESVWTWWLQLQPRWRQTGEDNRLLTVDDFKDDFHSDDWKSLNFPGANRWLGLLACLRWWGEGLAWIEDKSVRNKGAESWLHAIGDMSKMLEGLILYK
;
A
#
# COMPACT_ATOMS: atom_id res chain seq x y z
N TRP A 1 -15.97 -7.30 6.54
CA TRP A 1 -14.98 -6.35 5.97
C TRP A 1 -13.57 -6.68 6.44
N PHE A 2 -13.23 -6.48 7.74
CA PHE A 2 -11.84 -6.65 8.18
C PHE A 2 -11.40 -8.12 8.17
N GLN A 3 -12.26 -9.03 8.64
CA GLN A 3 -11.95 -10.47 8.60
C GLN A 3 -11.66 -10.97 7.18
N ASP A 4 -12.46 -10.54 6.20
CA ASP A 4 -12.28 -10.88 4.79
C ASP A 4 -11.00 -10.25 4.22
N ALA A 5 -10.74 -8.99 4.58
CA ALA A 5 -9.52 -8.27 4.22
C ALA A 5 -8.27 -8.95 4.79
N PHE A 6 -8.29 -9.35 6.06
CA PHE A 6 -7.19 -10.06 6.69
C PHE A 6 -6.95 -11.42 6.04
N LYS A 7 -8.01 -12.23 5.84
CA LYS A 7 -7.87 -13.52 5.13
C LYS A 7 -7.26 -13.33 3.74
N PHE A 8 -7.62 -12.25 3.05
CA PHE A 8 -7.04 -11.91 1.77
C PHE A 8 -5.58 -11.45 1.87
N LEU A 9 -5.20 -10.64 2.86
CA LEU A 9 -3.81 -10.16 2.99
C LEU A 9 -2.87 -11.17 3.66
N ASN A 10 -3.39 -12.17 4.36
CA ASN A 10 -2.60 -13.13 5.14
C ASN A 10 -2.01 -14.22 4.24
N VAL A 11 -1.06 -13.83 3.39
CA VAL A 11 -0.25 -14.70 2.53
C VAL A 11 1.23 -14.58 2.90
N ASP A 12 2.01 -15.63 2.64
CA ASP A 12 3.45 -15.58 2.90
C ASP A 12 4.20 -14.98 1.71
N LEU A 13 4.53 -13.69 1.83
CA LEU A 13 5.40 -12.97 0.90
C LEU A 13 6.71 -12.52 1.59
N GLY A 14 7.02 -13.12 2.74
CA GLY A 14 8.22 -12.79 3.53
C GLY A 14 7.96 -11.78 4.66
N SER A 15 8.93 -11.74 5.59
CA SER A 15 8.82 -11.01 6.85
C SER A 15 8.51 -9.51 6.70
N PRO A 16 9.08 -8.75 5.74
CA PRO A 16 8.77 -7.33 5.59
C PRO A 16 7.28 -7.08 5.29
N TYR A 17 6.68 -7.88 4.39
CA TYR A 17 5.26 -7.77 4.07
C TYR A 17 4.38 -8.14 5.27
N ASN A 18 4.70 -9.23 5.95
CA ASN A 18 3.94 -9.69 7.12
C ASN A 18 3.98 -8.66 8.26
N ALA A 19 5.13 -8.00 8.45
CA ALA A 19 5.28 -6.92 9.43
C ALA A 19 4.40 -5.70 9.08
N LEU A 20 4.35 -5.30 7.82
CA LEU A 20 3.46 -4.23 7.35
C LEU A 20 1.97 -4.58 7.58
N VAL A 21 1.56 -5.81 7.27
CA VAL A 21 0.18 -6.27 7.53
C VAL A 21 -0.13 -6.23 9.05
N ALA A 22 0.82 -6.62 9.91
CA ALA A 22 0.68 -6.53 11.36
C ALA A 22 0.54 -5.08 11.87
N GLN A 23 1.29 -4.13 11.31
CA GLN A 23 1.14 -2.71 11.60
C GLN A 23 -0.24 -2.19 11.16
N TRP A 24 -0.72 -2.60 10.00
CA TRP A 24 -2.07 -2.23 9.53
C TRP A 24 -3.17 -2.78 10.42
N ILE A 25 -3.05 -4.01 10.91
CA ILE A 25 -3.97 -4.57 11.92
C ILE A 25 -3.99 -3.68 13.17
N THR A 26 -2.83 -3.23 13.64
CA THR A 26 -2.71 -2.35 14.81
C THR A 26 -3.39 -1.01 14.57
N TRP A 27 -3.13 -0.39 13.42
CA TRP A 27 -3.73 0.89 13.06
C TRP A 27 -5.25 0.82 12.90
N GLU A 28 -5.79 -0.24 12.28
CA GLU A 28 -7.24 -0.43 12.17
C GLU A 28 -7.88 -0.68 13.54
N ARG A 29 -7.20 -1.40 14.43
CA ARG A 29 -7.65 -1.60 15.83
C ARG A 29 -7.78 -0.27 16.57
N LEU A 30 -6.78 0.62 16.47
CA LEU A 30 -6.81 1.95 17.07
C LEU A 30 -7.97 2.79 16.52
N ASN A 31 -8.38 2.56 15.28
CA ASN A 31 -9.53 3.21 14.66
C ASN A 31 -10.85 2.44 14.83
N SER A 32 -10.89 1.45 15.73
CA SER A 32 -12.08 0.65 16.05
C SER A 32 -12.70 -0.05 14.84
N TRP A 33 -11.87 -0.44 13.86
CA TRP A 33 -12.30 -1.13 12.64
C TRP A 33 -13.37 -0.38 11.85
N LYS A 34 -13.37 0.96 11.94
CA LYS A 34 -14.37 1.81 11.28
C LYS A 34 -14.30 1.62 9.77
N ASN A 35 -15.41 1.20 9.18
CA ASN A 35 -15.57 1.13 7.73
C ASN A 35 -16.34 2.35 7.23
N LYS A 36 -15.65 3.46 7.01
CA LYS A 36 -16.32 4.64 6.45
C LYS A 36 -16.47 4.46 4.93
N PRO A 37 -17.67 4.64 4.36
CA PRO A 37 -17.87 4.62 2.91
C PRO A 37 -17.34 5.93 2.30
N THR A 38 -16.04 6.17 2.40
CA THR A 38 -15.39 7.19 1.58
C THR A 38 -14.84 6.47 0.37
N GLY A 39 -15.37 6.77 -0.82
CA GLY A 39 -14.77 6.28 -2.06
C GLY A 39 -13.32 6.73 -2.18
N PHE A 40 -12.54 6.07 -3.04
CA PHE A 40 -11.27 6.62 -3.47
C PHE A 40 -11.58 8.02 -4.03
N LYS A 41 -10.96 9.07 -3.49
CA LYS A 41 -10.95 10.39 -4.18
C LYS A 41 -10.38 10.16 -5.61
N LYS A 42 -10.57 11.13 -6.53
CA LYS A 42 -10.11 11.11 -7.95
C LYS A 42 -8.58 11.01 -8.13
N PHE A 43 -7.89 10.18 -7.36
CA PHE A 43 -6.50 9.82 -7.54
C PHE A 43 -6.43 8.67 -8.54
N SER A 44 -5.42 8.70 -9.41
CA SER A 44 -5.13 7.64 -10.37
C SER A 44 -4.57 6.43 -9.63
N HIS A 45 -5.46 5.60 -9.08
CA HIS A 45 -5.07 4.30 -8.55
C HIS A 45 -4.94 3.26 -9.67
N PRO A 46 -4.20 2.16 -9.45
CA PRO A 46 -4.06 1.10 -10.46
C PRO A 46 -5.42 0.56 -10.93
N GLN A 47 -5.55 0.27 -12.23
CA GLN A 47 -6.81 -0.20 -12.82
C GLN A 47 -7.24 -1.57 -12.26
N GLU A 48 -6.28 -2.36 -11.82
CA GLU A 48 -6.47 -3.63 -11.12
C GLU A 48 -7.23 -3.44 -9.82
N LEU A 49 -6.95 -2.35 -9.10
CA LEU A 49 -7.67 -2.01 -7.88
C LEU A 49 -9.13 -1.65 -8.18
N THR A 50 -9.36 -0.84 -9.22
CA THR A 50 -10.72 -0.53 -9.71
C THR A 50 -11.48 -1.80 -10.05
N THR A 51 -10.83 -2.70 -10.79
CA THR A 51 -11.40 -3.97 -11.22
C THR A 51 -11.76 -4.82 -10.01
N TRP A 52 -10.83 -4.99 -9.07
CA TRP A 52 -11.04 -5.74 -7.84
C TRP A 52 -12.22 -5.21 -7.02
N VAL A 53 -12.32 -3.90 -6.83
CA VAL A 53 -13.43 -3.27 -6.10
C VAL A 53 -14.76 -3.50 -6.81
N ASN A 54 -14.83 -3.26 -8.12
CA ASN A 54 -16.03 -3.48 -8.93
C ASN A 54 -16.44 -4.95 -8.99
N TYR A 55 -15.49 -5.85 -8.76
CA TYR A 55 -15.69 -7.29 -8.74
C TYR A 55 -16.13 -7.80 -7.36
N GLY A 56 -16.50 -6.92 -6.42
CA GLY A 56 -16.89 -7.34 -5.07
C GLY A 56 -15.69 -7.79 -4.22
N ARG A 57 -14.48 -7.39 -4.63
CA ARG A 57 -13.20 -7.72 -3.99
C ARG A 57 -12.92 -9.22 -3.95
N TYR A 58 -13.50 -9.89 -2.96
CA TYR A 58 -13.21 -11.28 -2.62
C TYR A 58 -14.16 -12.27 -3.31
N GLU A 59 -15.28 -11.78 -3.85
CA GLU A 59 -16.38 -12.63 -4.35
C GLU A 59 -16.14 -13.21 -5.74
N LYS A 60 -15.26 -12.58 -6.54
CA LYS A 60 -15.04 -12.94 -7.95
C LYS A 60 -13.58 -13.32 -8.20
N LYS A 61 -13.18 -13.31 -9.48
CA LYS A 61 -11.85 -13.73 -9.93
C LYS A 61 -10.73 -12.95 -9.23
N PRO A 62 -9.63 -13.63 -8.87
CA PRO A 62 -8.45 -12.97 -8.34
C PRO A 62 -7.84 -12.05 -9.41
N ILE A 63 -7.26 -10.95 -8.94
CA ILE A 63 -6.36 -10.14 -9.77
C ILE A 63 -5.02 -10.86 -9.84
N LEU A 64 -4.47 -10.99 -11.04
CA LEU A 64 -3.15 -11.55 -11.30
C LEU A 64 -2.39 -10.58 -12.18
N ILE A 65 -1.17 -10.24 -11.78
CA ILE A 65 -0.28 -9.40 -12.58
C ILE A 65 0.60 -10.33 -13.42
N ALA A 66 0.42 -10.29 -14.73
CA ALA A 66 1.24 -11.08 -15.64
C ALA A 66 2.73 -10.63 -15.54
N PRO A 67 3.70 -11.54 -15.71
CA PRO A 67 5.13 -11.23 -15.57
C PRO A 67 5.58 -10.00 -16.37
N GLY A 68 5.10 -9.88 -17.63
CA GLY A 68 5.42 -8.75 -18.50
C GLY A 68 4.79 -7.41 -18.11
N ASN A 69 3.84 -7.41 -17.18
CA ASN A 69 3.12 -6.21 -16.72
C ASN A 69 3.53 -5.78 -15.30
N VAL A 70 4.38 -6.54 -14.61
CA VAL A 70 4.76 -6.24 -13.20
C VAL A 70 5.41 -4.88 -13.06
N GLU A 71 6.30 -4.49 -13.98
CA GLU A 71 6.96 -3.18 -13.95
C GLU A 71 5.97 -2.03 -14.13
N GLN A 72 5.09 -2.11 -15.14
CA GLN A 72 4.05 -1.10 -15.36
C GLN A 72 3.08 -0.99 -14.16
N PHE A 73 2.72 -2.13 -13.59
CA PHE A 73 1.88 -2.17 -12.39
C PHE A 73 2.58 -1.49 -11.21
N ALA A 74 3.85 -1.81 -10.96
CA ALA A 74 4.66 -1.19 -9.91
C ALA A 74 4.71 0.34 -10.04
N GLU A 75 4.94 0.87 -11.25
CA GLU A 75 4.95 2.31 -11.51
C GLU A 75 3.59 2.97 -11.21
N SER A 76 2.49 2.29 -11.53
CA SER A 76 1.14 2.78 -11.20
C SER A 76 0.88 2.80 -9.69
N VAL A 77 1.41 1.82 -8.95
CA VAL A 77 1.34 1.78 -7.48
C VAL A 77 2.14 2.91 -6.87
N TRP A 78 3.37 3.14 -7.34
CA TRP A 78 4.19 4.27 -6.89
C TRP A 78 3.54 5.62 -7.19
N THR A 79 3.03 5.80 -8.41
CA THR A 79 2.32 7.02 -8.81
C THR A 79 1.13 7.29 -7.87
N TRP A 80 0.35 6.25 -7.56
CA TRP A 80 -0.76 6.39 -6.62
C TRP A 80 -0.27 6.71 -5.21
N TRP A 81 0.76 6.02 -4.73
CA TRP A 81 1.32 6.24 -3.41
C TRP A 81 1.85 7.66 -3.22
N LEU A 82 2.56 8.21 -4.22
CA LEU A 82 3.03 9.60 -4.26
C LEU A 82 1.89 10.61 -4.07
N GLN A 83 0.76 10.41 -4.76
CA GLN A 83 -0.40 11.31 -4.66
C GLN A 83 -1.09 11.29 -3.29
N LEU A 84 -0.90 10.22 -2.51
CA LEU A 84 -1.49 10.09 -1.18
C LEU A 84 -0.65 10.77 -0.09
N GLN A 85 0.59 11.16 -0.40
CA GLN A 85 1.53 11.63 0.61
C GLN A 85 1.08 12.93 1.28
N PRO A 86 1.34 13.07 2.59
CA PRO A 86 1.24 14.34 3.28
C PRO A 86 2.01 15.46 2.60
N ARG A 87 1.54 16.70 2.74
CA ARG A 87 2.17 17.88 2.12
C ARG A 87 3.59 18.16 2.61
N TRP A 88 3.89 17.81 3.86
CA TRP A 88 5.23 17.97 4.42
C TRP A 88 6.24 16.99 3.82
N ARG A 89 5.76 15.95 3.13
CA ARG A 89 6.64 14.93 2.59
C ARG A 89 7.39 15.48 1.38
N GLN A 90 8.70 15.41 1.47
CA GLN A 90 9.59 15.91 0.43
C GLN A 90 9.81 14.85 -0.64
N THR A 91 9.85 15.32 -1.88
CA THR A 91 10.22 14.52 -3.05
C THR A 91 11.61 14.99 -3.49
N GLY A 92 12.51 14.04 -3.77
CA GLY A 92 13.83 14.31 -4.33
C GLY A 92 13.76 14.77 -5.79
N GLU A 93 14.92 15.14 -6.34
CA GLU A 93 15.07 15.62 -7.73
C GLU A 93 14.66 14.57 -8.78
N ASP A 94 14.65 13.28 -8.42
CA ASP A 94 14.26 12.16 -9.26
C ASP A 94 12.75 11.83 -9.18
N ASN A 95 11.94 12.72 -8.58
CA ASN A 95 10.53 12.49 -8.26
C ASN A 95 10.27 11.30 -7.33
N ARG A 96 11.28 10.78 -6.62
CA ARG A 96 11.09 9.76 -5.58
C ARG A 96 10.95 10.40 -4.21
N LEU A 97 10.31 9.68 -3.31
CA LEU A 97 10.12 10.15 -1.95
C LEU A 97 11.43 10.07 -1.19
N LEU A 98 11.77 11.13 -0.48
CA LEU A 98 12.87 11.07 0.47
C LEU A 98 12.48 10.14 1.63
N THR A 99 13.48 9.41 2.12
CA THR A 99 13.34 8.58 3.32
C THR A 99 12.93 9.46 4.49
N VAL A 100 11.99 8.96 5.29
CA VAL A 100 11.58 9.62 6.53
C VAL A 100 12.32 8.94 7.67
N ASP A 101 13.32 9.61 8.24
CA ASP A 101 14.10 9.04 9.34
C ASP A 101 13.30 9.10 10.65
N ASP A 102 12.83 10.29 11.03
CA ASP A 102 12.09 10.53 12.27
C ASP A 102 10.80 11.33 12.05
N PHE A 103 9.78 11.00 12.83
CA PHE A 103 8.58 11.82 12.96
C PHE A 103 8.80 12.85 14.08
N LYS A 104 8.84 14.14 13.74
CA LYS A 104 8.98 15.23 14.73
C LYS A 104 7.69 15.37 15.55
N ASP A 105 7.82 15.71 16.82
CA ASP A 105 6.70 15.85 17.77
C ASP A 105 5.67 16.94 17.37
N ASP A 106 6.03 17.84 16.46
CA ASP A 106 5.21 18.99 16.06
C ASP A 106 4.38 18.77 14.78
N PHE A 107 4.27 17.52 14.29
CA PHE A 107 3.37 17.23 13.16
C PHE A 107 1.90 17.42 13.56
N HIS A 108 1.22 18.39 12.94
CA HIS A 108 -0.15 18.73 13.27
C HIS A 108 -1.15 17.71 12.70
N SER A 109 -2.34 17.62 13.29
CA SER A 109 -3.39 16.68 12.84
C SER A 109 -3.76 16.79 11.35
N ASP A 110 -3.60 18.00 10.79
CA ASP A 110 -3.91 18.33 9.40
C ASP A 110 -2.91 17.72 8.41
N ASP A 111 -1.70 17.45 8.87
CA ASP A 111 -0.61 16.90 8.09
C ASP A 111 -0.88 15.44 7.68
N TRP A 112 -1.53 14.68 8.55
CA TRP A 112 -1.82 13.26 8.31
C TRP A 112 -3.17 13.01 7.63
N LYS A 113 -3.97 14.06 7.40
CA LYS A 113 -5.33 13.94 6.86
C LYS A 113 -5.39 13.21 5.52
N SER A 114 -4.33 13.22 4.70
CA SER A 114 -4.32 12.52 3.39
C SER A 114 -4.24 10.99 3.53
N LEU A 115 -3.60 10.49 4.59
CA LEU A 115 -3.37 9.06 4.85
C LEU A 115 -4.25 8.48 5.97
N ASN A 116 -4.81 9.32 6.85
CA ASN A 116 -5.65 8.91 7.99
C ASN A 116 -7.07 8.51 7.56
N PHE A 117 -7.20 7.41 6.82
CA PHE A 117 -8.47 6.91 6.27
C PHE A 117 -8.66 5.42 6.56
N PRO A 118 -9.13 5.06 7.78
CA PRO A 118 -9.36 3.67 8.15
C PRO A 118 -10.48 3.05 7.32
N GLY A 119 -10.45 1.72 7.21
CA GLY A 119 -11.46 0.93 6.52
C GLY A 119 -11.04 0.40 5.15
N ALA A 120 -12.03 -0.07 4.40
CA ALA A 120 -11.81 -0.92 3.22
C ALA A 120 -11.31 -0.18 1.95
N ASN A 121 -11.17 1.15 1.97
CA ASN A 121 -11.04 1.94 0.75
C ASN A 121 -9.71 2.67 0.59
N ARG A 122 -8.70 2.50 1.46
CA ARG A 122 -7.36 3.07 1.21
C ARG A 122 -6.22 2.12 1.50
N TRP A 123 -5.84 1.98 2.77
CA TRP A 123 -4.72 1.11 3.16
C TRP A 123 -4.93 -0.33 2.71
N LEU A 124 -6.16 -0.84 2.80
CA LEU A 124 -6.49 -2.14 2.20
C LEU A 124 -6.17 -2.20 0.69
N GLY A 125 -6.45 -1.14 -0.07
CA GLY A 125 -6.12 -1.08 -1.49
C GLY A 125 -4.61 -1.07 -1.74
N LEU A 126 -3.84 -0.30 -0.96
CA LEU A 126 -2.38 -0.29 -1.03
C LEU A 126 -1.79 -1.68 -0.73
N LEU A 127 -2.27 -2.31 0.33
CA LEU A 127 -1.83 -3.66 0.72
C LEU A 127 -2.24 -4.74 -0.29
N ALA A 128 -3.40 -4.59 -0.93
CA ALA A 128 -3.81 -5.44 -2.03
C ALA A 128 -2.88 -5.30 -3.25
N CYS A 129 -2.52 -4.06 -3.61
CA CYS A 129 -1.54 -3.81 -4.66
C CYS A 129 -0.17 -4.42 -4.33
N LEU A 130 0.33 -4.24 -3.10
CA LEU A 130 1.59 -4.85 -2.67
C LEU A 130 1.53 -6.38 -2.71
N ARG A 131 0.41 -6.98 -2.33
CA ARG A 131 0.20 -8.43 -2.45
C ARG A 131 0.35 -8.89 -3.90
N TRP A 132 -0.41 -8.29 -4.82
CA TRP A 132 -0.39 -8.69 -6.23
C TRP A 132 0.96 -8.46 -6.89
N TRP A 133 1.66 -7.39 -6.51
CA TRP A 133 3.01 -7.13 -6.96
C TRP A 133 3.96 -8.23 -6.49
N GLY A 134 3.97 -8.56 -5.20
CA GLY A 134 4.80 -9.63 -4.63
C GLY A 134 4.53 -10.99 -5.27
N GLU A 135 3.25 -11.35 -5.45
CA GLU A 135 2.84 -12.57 -6.16
C GLU A 135 3.30 -12.56 -7.63
N GLY A 136 3.19 -11.42 -8.32
CA GLY A 136 3.62 -11.25 -9.72
C GLY A 136 5.11 -11.46 -9.92
N LEU A 137 5.95 -11.00 -8.98
CA LEU A 137 7.41 -11.16 -9.04
C LEU A 137 7.84 -12.64 -9.03
N ALA A 138 7.09 -13.53 -8.40
CA ALA A 138 7.39 -14.96 -8.34
C ALA A 138 7.38 -15.62 -9.73
N TRP A 139 6.65 -15.04 -10.68
CA TRP A 139 6.48 -15.55 -12.04
C TRP A 139 7.47 -14.96 -13.05
N ILE A 140 8.36 -14.06 -12.63
CA ILE A 140 9.40 -13.50 -13.52
C ILE A 140 10.57 -14.48 -13.60
N GLU A 141 10.85 -14.98 -14.81
CA GLU A 141 11.94 -15.94 -15.07
C GLU A 141 13.32 -15.27 -15.06
N ASP A 142 13.42 -14.07 -15.63
CA ASP A 142 14.66 -13.30 -15.62
C ASP A 142 15.00 -12.85 -14.20
N LYS A 143 16.05 -13.45 -13.62
CA LYS A 143 16.49 -13.18 -12.25
C LYS A 143 16.90 -11.73 -12.03
N SER A 144 17.50 -11.07 -13.03
CA SER A 144 17.94 -9.69 -12.92
C SER A 144 16.73 -8.76 -12.81
N VAL A 145 15.76 -8.94 -13.71
CA VAL A 145 14.49 -8.18 -13.71
C VAL A 145 13.72 -8.45 -12.41
N ARG A 146 13.63 -9.71 -12.00
CA ARG A 146 12.96 -10.10 -10.75
C ARG A 146 13.61 -9.47 -9.53
N ASN A 147 14.94 -9.48 -9.43
CA ASN A 147 15.65 -8.89 -8.29
C ASN A 147 15.43 -7.38 -8.22
N LYS A 148 15.56 -6.66 -9.34
CA LYS A 148 15.26 -5.23 -9.42
C LYS A 148 13.81 -4.93 -9.03
N GLY A 149 12.86 -5.75 -9.50
CA GLY A 149 11.45 -5.63 -9.13
C GLY A 149 11.21 -5.87 -7.64
N ALA A 150 11.90 -6.86 -7.05
CA ALA A 150 11.82 -7.17 -5.63
C ALA A 150 12.43 -6.06 -4.76
N GLU A 151 13.52 -5.43 -5.17
CA GLU A 151 14.10 -4.26 -4.50
C GLU A 151 13.09 -3.10 -4.47
N SER A 152 12.47 -2.78 -5.60
CA SER A 152 11.44 -1.72 -5.68
C SER A 152 10.22 -2.06 -4.81
N TRP A 153 9.79 -3.32 -4.80
CA TRP A 153 8.69 -3.79 -3.96
C TRP A 153 9.02 -3.68 -2.46
N LEU A 154 10.23 -4.05 -2.06
CA LEU A 154 10.70 -3.91 -0.68
C LEU A 154 10.82 -2.44 -0.26
N HIS A 155 11.27 -1.55 -1.15
CA HIS A 155 11.24 -0.11 -0.90
C HIS A 155 9.82 0.41 -0.67
N ALA A 156 8.84 -0.02 -1.48
CA ALA A 156 7.45 0.36 -1.29
C ALA A 156 6.91 -0.13 0.08
N ILE A 157 7.23 -1.37 0.47
CA ILE A 157 6.86 -1.91 1.78
C ILE A 157 7.49 -1.09 2.91
N GLY A 158 8.79 -0.82 2.84
CA GLY A 158 9.51 -0.07 3.87
C GLY A 158 8.94 1.34 4.04
N ASP A 159 8.69 2.00 2.92
CA ASP A 159 8.11 3.34 2.88
C ASP A 159 6.70 3.41 3.47
N MET A 160 5.81 2.52 3.01
CA MET A 160 4.45 2.42 3.53
C MET A 160 4.42 2.04 5.00
N SER A 161 5.33 1.16 5.46
CA SER A 161 5.47 0.80 6.88
C SER A 161 5.86 2.01 7.71
N LYS A 162 6.84 2.80 7.25
CA LYS A 162 7.27 4.00 7.96
C LYS A 162 6.11 4.99 8.10
N MET A 163 5.37 5.24 7.01
CA MET A 163 4.22 6.15 7.07
C MET A 163 3.09 5.64 7.96
N LEU A 164 2.91 4.32 8.07
CA LEU A 164 1.93 3.71 8.95
C LEU A 164 2.36 3.77 10.42
N GLU A 165 3.66 3.62 10.71
CA GLU A 165 4.25 3.87 12.03
C GLU A 165 3.92 5.30 12.50
N GLY A 166 4.17 6.31 11.65
CA GLY A 166 3.84 7.70 11.97
C GLY A 166 2.36 7.93 12.24
N LEU A 167 1.47 7.28 11.48
CA LEU A 167 0.02 7.31 11.73
C LEU A 167 -0.39 6.67 13.05
N ILE A 168 0.33 5.62 13.49
CA ILE A 168 0.08 4.94 14.77
C ILE A 168 0.57 5.83 15.92
N LEU A 169 1.78 6.38 15.83
CA LEU A 169 2.36 7.25 16.87
C LEU A 169 1.55 8.54 17.07
N TYR A 170 0.95 9.06 16.00
CA TYR A 170 0.10 10.25 16.05
C TYR A 170 -1.27 10.03 16.76
N LYS A 171 -1.72 8.78 16.96
CA LYS A 171 -3.07 8.44 17.46
C LYS A 171 -3.12 8.19 18.95
#